data_AF-A0A2W4N222-F1
#
_entry.id   AF-A0A2W4N222-F1
#
_cell.length_a   1.000
_cell.length_b   1.000
_cell.length_c   1.000
_cell.angle_alpha   90.00
_cell.angle_beta   90.00
_cell.angle_gamma   90.00
#
_symmetry.space_group_name_H-M   'P 1'
#
loop_
_entity.id
_entity.type
_entity.pdbx_description
1 polymer ?
#
loop_
_entity_poly.entity_id
_entity_poly.type
_entity_poly.pdbx_seq_one_letter_code
_entity_poly.pdbx_strand_id
1 'polypeptide(L)'
;MWRSVAIMLFSLGASAPVFAQESCTKADFEAVVDEAAAALNDLNAKHKPAFQALLRQLKEKRGWDHDTFMREAVPFVQDEQIAEYDQQTADYLARIGSLGEEGAAAVVPDCSMLVEVRESMAGLVEAQQAKWRYMMEKIQSALSQ
;
A
#
# COMPACT_ATOMS: atom_id res chain seq x y z
N MET A 1 -35.25 16.64 70.19
CA MET A 1 -33.83 16.98 70.00
C MET A 1 -33.31 16.19 68.80
N TRP A 2 -32.34 16.77 68.11
CA TRP A 2 -32.04 16.63 66.69
C TRP A 2 -31.38 15.29 66.31
N ARG A 3 -31.82 14.76 65.16
CA ARG A 3 -31.29 13.61 64.40
C ARG A 3 -29.83 13.84 63.95
N SER A 4 -29.04 12.76 63.84
CA SER A 4 -28.34 12.37 62.60
C SER A 4 -27.29 11.29 62.87
N VAL A 5 -27.46 10.15 62.18
CA VAL A 5 -26.48 9.09 62.01
C VAL A 5 -25.62 9.46 60.79
N ALA A 6 -24.31 9.55 60.95
CA ALA A 6 -23.39 9.77 59.83
C ALA A 6 -23.04 8.41 59.20
N ILE A 7 -23.64 8.12 58.04
CA ILE A 7 -23.24 7.02 57.16
C ILE A 7 -22.10 7.54 56.29
N MET A 8 -20.88 7.09 56.56
CA MET A 8 -19.72 7.35 55.73
C MET A 8 -19.71 6.29 54.61
N LEU A 9 -20.31 6.64 53.46
CA LEU A 9 -20.21 5.86 52.23
C LEU A 9 -18.81 6.04 51.64
N PHE A 10 -17.99 5.01 51.78
CA PHE A 10 -16.69 4.91 51.11
C PHE A 10 -16.95 4.50 49.66
N SER A 11 -16.93 5.48 48.75
CA SER A 11 -17.08 5.24 47.31
C SER A 11 -15.87 4.45 46.80
N LEU A 12 -16.10 3.20 46.38
CA LEU A 12 -15.15 2.47 45.54
C LEU A 12 -15.04 3.19 44.20
N GLY A 13 -13.93 3.90 43.98
CA GLY A 13 -13.57 4.41 42.67
C GLY A 13 -13.25 3.25 41.75
N ALA A 14 -14.14 2.95 40.81
CA ALA A 14 -13.85 2.10 39.67
C ALA A 14 -12.92 2.88 38.72
N SER A 15 -11.62 2.60 38.78
CA SER A 15 -10.67 3.03 37.75
C SER A 15 -10.95 2.21 36.49
N ALA A 16 -11.75 2.76 35.58
CA ALA A 16 -11.79 2.24 34.22
C ALA A 16 -10.41 2.45 33.59
N PRO A 17 -9.81 1.44 32.93
CA PRO A 17 -8.60 1.68 32.14
C PRO A 17 -8.97 2.64 31.01
N VAL A 18 -8.46 3.87 31.11
CA VAL A 18 -8.39 4.76 29.96
C VAL A 18 -7.37 4.12 29.03
N PHE A 19 -7.84 3.46 27.98
CA PHE A 19 -6.99 3.16 26.83
C PHE A 19 -6.51 4.52 26.32
N ALA A 20 -5.27 4.88 26.62
CA ALA A 20 -4.62 6.00 25.97
C ALA A 20 -4.64 5.70 24.47
N GLN A 21 -5.44 6.45 23.71
CA GLN A 21 -5.24 6.52 22.27
C GLN A 21 -3.80 6.93 22.06
N GLU A 22 -3.01 6.11 21.37
CA GLU A 22 -1.66 6.49 20.96
C GLU A 22 -1.77 7.81 20.20
N SER A 23 -1.21 8.87 20.77
CA SER A 23 -1.11 10.14 20.08
C SER A 23 -0.14 9.98 18.92
N CYS A 24 -0.61 10.19 17.70
CA CYS A 24 0.21 10.25 16.51
C CYS A 24 0.76 11.66 16.29
N THR A 25 1.86 11.73 15.55
CA THR A 25 2.56 12.95 15.18
C THR A 25 2.56 13.10 13.66
N LYS A 26 2.83 14.31 13.18
CA LYS A 26 3.09 14.54 11.75
C LYS A 26 4.21 13.64 11.19
N ALA A 27 5.24 13.37 12.00
CA ALA A 27 6.34 12.50 11.60
C ALA A 27 5.89 11.06 11.33
N ASP A 28 4.82 10.59 12.00
CA ASP A 28 4.26 9.26 11.74
C ASP A 28 3.59 9.16 10.37
N PHE A 29 2.99 10.26 9.87
CA PHE A 29 2.45 10.32 8.51
C PHE A 29 3.58 10.28 7.47
N GLU A 30 4.61 11.11 7.65
CA GLU A 30 5.78 11.17 6.77
C GLU A 30 6.49 9.81 6.71
N ALA A 31 6.68 9.15 7.85
CA ALA A 31 7.32 7.84 7.93
C ALA A 31 6.56 6.76 7.13
N VAL A 32 5.22 6.78 7.15
CA VAL A 32 4.40 5.83 6.39
C VAL A 32 4.54 6.02 4.88
N VAL A 33 4.60 7.29 4.43
CA VAL A 33 4.82 7.61 3.02
C VAL A 33 6.22 7.16 2.59
N ASP A 34 7.24 7.45 3.40
CA ASP A 34 8.62 7.07 3.11
C ASP A 34 8.81 5.55 3.07
N GLU A 35 8.19 4.80 3.99
CA GLU A 35 8.21 3.34 4.01
C GLU A 35 7.62 2.75 2.74
N ALA A 36 6.46 3.25 2.29
CA ALA A 36 5.82 2.79 1.07
C ALA A 36 6.65 3.14 -0.18
N ALA A 37 7.20 4.36 -0.23
CA ALA A 37 8.08 4.78 -1.33
C ALA A 37 9.34 3.89 -1.41
N ALA A 38 9.96 3.58 -0.26
CA ALA A 38 11.08 2.66 -0.20
C ALA A 38 10.69 1.25 -0.68
N ALA A 39 9.55 0.72 -0.25
CA ALA A 39 9.04 -0.57 -0.68
C ALA A 39 8.78 -0.62 -2.20
N LEU A 40 8.16 0.41 -2.78
CA LEU A 40 7.93 0.50 -4.22
C LEU A 40 9.24 0.61 -5.01
N ASN A 41 10.23 1.32 -4.50
CA ASN A 41 11.55 1.42 -5.12
C ASN A 41 12.29 0.09 -5.10
N ASP A 42 12.31 -0.62 -3.96
CA ASP A 42 12.88 -1.97 -3.86
C ASP A 42 12.20 -2.95 -4.82
N LEU A 43 10.86 -2.92 -4.84
CA LEU A 43 10.06 -3.74 -5.75
C LEU A 43 10.45 -3.50 -7.22
N ASN A 44 10.56 -2.24 -7.62
CA ASN A 44 10.98 -1.89 -8.97
C ASN A 44 12.43 -2.33 -9.25
N ALA A 45 13.36 -2.10 -8.33
CA ALA A 45 14.77 -2.47 -8.47
C ALA A 45 14.95 -3.98 -8.60
N LYS A 46 14.14 -4.77 -7.89
CA LYS A 46 14.12 -6.23 -7.94
C LYS A 46 13.47 -6.76 -9.22
N HIS A 47 12.26 -6.30 -9.54
CA HIS A 47 11.44 -6.95 -10.57
C HIS A 47 11.75 -6.49 -11.99
N LYS A 48 12.12 -5.22 -12.22
CA LYS A 48 12.46 -4.72 -13.57
C LYS A 48 13.56 -5.54 -14.26
N PRO A 49 14.75 -5.75 -13.67
CA PRO A 49 15.81 -6.52 -14.33
C PRO A 49 15.43 -7.99 -14.54
N ALA A 50 14.72 -8.60 -13.57
CA ALA A 50 14.25 -9.98 -13.69
C ALA A 50 13.22 -10.13 -14.82
N PHE A 51 12.28 -9.20 -14.93
CA PHE A 51 11.28 -9.18 -15.99
C PHE A 51 11.92 -8.97 -17.37
N GLN A 52 12.88 -8.04 -17.49
CA GLN A 52 13.65 -7.84 -18.72
C GLN A 52 14.43 -9.09 -19.13
N ALA A 53 14.99 -9.83 -18.17
CA ALA A 53 15.67 -11.08 -18.46
C ALA A 53 14.70 -12.15 -19.00
N LEU A 54 13.49 -12.26 -18.44
CA LEU A 54 12.46 -13.18 -18.94
C LEU A 54 12.01 -12.82 -20.37
N LEU A 55 11.82 -11.54 -20.67
CA LEU A 55 11.48 -11.08 -22.03
C LEU A 55 12.59 -11.42 -23.05
N ARG A 56 13.87 -11.28 -22.67
CA ARG A 56 14.99 -11.69 -23.54
C ARG A 56 14.99 -13.20 -23.80
N GLN A 57 14.78 -14.01 -22.76
CA GLN A 57 14.66 -15.46 -22.91
C GLN A 57 13.50 -15.84 -23.84
N LEU A 58 12.35 -15.17 -23.71
CA LEU A 58 11.19 -15.44 -24.55
C LEU A 58 11.48 -15.07 -26.01
N LYS A 59 12.10 -13.90 -26.24
CA LYS A 59 12.53 -13.47 -27.57
C LYS A 59 13.43 -14.51 -28.24
N GLU A 60 14.45 -14.98 -27.52
CA GLU A 60 15.38 -16.00 -28.00
C GLU A 60 14.67 -17.32 -28.31
N LYS A 61 13.85 -17.81 -27.38
CA LYS A 61 13.07 -19.06 -27.56
C LYS A 61 12.15 -19.01 -28.79
N ARG A 62 11.54 -17.85 -29.06
CA ARG A 62 10.61 -17.65 -30.17
C ARG A 62 11.30 -17.26 -31.49
N GLY A 63 12.62 -17.03 -31.48
CA GLY A 63 13.37 -16.59 -32.66
C GLY A 63 12.93 -15.22 -33.18
N TRP A 64 12.39 -14.36 -32.32
CA TRP A 64 11.90 -13.05 -32.73
C TRP A 64 13.06 -12.08 -33.01
N ASP A 65 12.96 -11.35 -34.11
CA ASP A 65 13.77 -10.15 -34.34
C ASP A 65 13.32 -8.98 -33.44
N HIS A 66 13.94 -7.82 -33.58
CA HIS A 66 13.59 -6.67 -32.73
C HIS A 66 12.17 -6.17 -32.99
N ASP A 67 11.77 -5.99 -34.24
CA ASP A 67 10.47 -5.41 -34.60
C ASP A 67 9.31 -6.34 -34.20
N THR A 68 9.48 -7.64 -34.43
CA THR A 68 8.52 -8.66 -33.98
C THR A 68 8.46 -8.66 -32.47
N PHE A 69 9.59 -8.63 -31.76
CA PHE A 69 9.59 -8.56 -30.29
C PHE A 69 8.82 -7.34 -29.77
N MET A 70 9.01 -6.15 -30.35
CA MET A 70 8.32 -4.94 -29.91
C MET A 70 6.79 -5.02 -30.05
N ARG A 71 6.28 -5.82 -31.02
CA ARG A 71 4.84 -6.08 -31.18
C ARG A 71 4.35 -7.21 -30.28
N GLU A 72 5.02 -8.35 -30.32
CA GLU A 72 4.59 -9.57 -29.63
C GLU A 72 4.81 -9.51 -28.10
N ALA A 73 5.65 -8.60 -27.61
CA ALA A 73 5.85 -8.40 -26.17
C ALA A 73 4.72 -7.58 -25.51
N VAL A 74 3.95 -6.80 -26.27
CA VAL A 74 2.89 -5.90 -25.73
C VAL A 74 1.93 -6.63 -24.79
N PRO A 75 1.38 -7.81 -25.11
CA PRO A 75 0.43 -8.50 -24.23
C PRO A 75 1.01 -8.96 -22.88
N PHE A 76 2.33 -8.92 -22.70
CA PHE A 76 3.00 -9.26 -21.43
C PHE A 76 3.15 -8.06 -20.48
N VAL A 77 2.94 -6.84 -20.99
CA VAL A 77 3.01 -5.58 -20.22
C VAL A 77 1.72 -4.77 -20.28
N GLN A 78 0.79 -5.14 -21.16
CA GLN A 78 -0.48 -4.45 -21.35
C GLN A 78 -1.58 -5.46 -21.70
N ASP A 79 -2.57 -5.54 -20.82
CA ASP A 79 -3.83 -6.24 -21.00
C ASP A 79 -4.86 -5.68 -20.01
N GLU A 80 -6.07 -6.23 -20.02
CA GLU A 80 -7.17 -5.83 -19.14
C GLU A 80 -6.83 -5.99 -17.64
N GLN A 81 -6.21 -7.09 -17.25
CA GLN A 81 -5.84 -7.34 -15.84
C GLN A 81 -4.74 -6.39 -15.37
N ILE A 82 -3.77 -6.09 -16.23
CA ILE A 82 -2.72 -5.08 -15.98
C ILE A 82 -3.36 -3.69 -15.84
N ALA A 83 -4.33 -3.36 -16.71
CA ALA A 83 -5.06 -2.10 -16.63
C ALA A 83 -5.86 -1.98 -15.32
N GLU A 84 -6.44 -3.07 -14.81
CA GLU A 84 -7.09 -3.08 -13.49
C GLU A 84 -6.11 -2.79 -12.36
N TYR A 85 -4.91 -3.37 -12.38
CA TYR A 85 -3.88 -3.05 -11.38
C TYR A 85 -3.40 -1.60 -11.48
N ASP A 86 -3.30 -1.06 -12.70
CA ASP A 86 -2.97 0.35 -12.92
C ASP A 86 -4.05 1.27 -12.37
N GLN A 87 -5.33 0.92 -12.56
CA GLN A 87 -6.44 1.68 -11.98
C GLN A 87 -6.44 1.61 -10.45
N GLN A 88 -6.26 0.42 -9.86
CA GLN A 88 -6.17 0.27 -8.40
C GLN A 88 -5.02 1.11 -7.82
N THR A 89 -3.86 1.11 -8.48
CA THR A 89 -2.70 1.93 -8.11
C THR A 89 -3.07 3.42 -8.15
N ALA A 90 -3.75 3.88 -9.22
CA ALA A 90 -4.20 5.26 -9.34
C ALA A 90 -5.21 5.64 -8.24
N ASP A 91 -6.13 4.75 -7.91
CA ASP A 91 -7.14 4.97 -6.85
C ASP A 91 -6.48 5.11 -5.47
N TYR A 92 -5.51 4.24 -5.15
CA TYR A 92 -4.76 4.37 -3.90
C TYR A 92 -3.97 5.67 -3.84
N LEU A 93 -3.28 6.06 -4.92
CA LEU A 93 -2.55 7.33 -4.99
C LEU A 93 -3.48 8.55 -4.81
N ALA A 94 -4.67 8.51 -5.43
CA ALA A 94 -5.67 9.57 -5.26
C ALA A 94 -6.16 9.66 -3.81
N ARG A 95 -6.45 8.51 -3.17
CA ARG A 95 -6.84 8.47 -1.75
C ARG A 95 -5.74 8.98 -0.83
N ILE A 96 -4.50 8.57 -1.04
CA ILE A 96 -3.32 9.07 -0.30
C ILE A 96 -3.20 10.59 -0.44
N GLY A 97 -3.37 11.12 -1.66
CA GLY A 97 -3.36 12.56 -1.92
C GLY A 97 -4.42 13.31 -1.13
N SER A 98 -5.67 12.85 -1.17
CA SER A 98 -6.79 13.45 -0.41
C SER A 98 -6.51 13.44 1.09
N LEU A 99 -6.11 12.29 1.64
CA LEU A 99 -5.80 12.14 3.06
C LEU A 99 -4.61 13.04 3.50
N GLY A 100 -3.62 13.20 2.62
CA GLY A 100 -2.48 14.09 2.86
C GLY A 100 -2.87 15.57 2.91
N GLU A 101 -3.73 16.02 1.99
CA GLU A 101 -4.25 17.41 1.96
C GLU A 101 -5.11 17.71 3.18
N GLU A 102 -6.03 16.81 3.52
CA GLU A 102 -6.90 16.92 4.70
C GLU A 102 -6.07 16.93 6.00
N GLY A 103 -5.07 16.05 6.11
CA GLY A 103 -4.19 15.96 7.27
C GLY A 103 -3.29 17.19 7.42
N ALA A 104 -2.81 17.76 6.31
CA ALA A 104 -2.00 18.99 6.32
C ALA A 104 -2.81 20.23 6.73
N ALA A 105 -4.12 20.24 6.50
CA ALA A 105 -5.02 21.30 6.91
C ALA A 105 -5.43 21.22 8.40
N ALA A 106 -5.22 20.07 9.05
CA ALA A 106 -5.62 19.84 10.43
C ALA A 106 -4.68 20.53 11.44
N VAL A 107 -5.26 21.24 12.41
CA VAL A 107 -4.51 21.92 13.49
C VAL A 107 -3.93 20.89 14.49
N VAL A 108 -4.59 19.74 14.62
CA VAL A 108 -4.18 18.61 15.48
C VAL A 108 -4.19 17.35 14.60
N PRO A 109 -3.14 16.50 14.66
CA PRO A 109 -3.11 15.25 13.89
C PRO A 109 -4.30 14.33 14.21
N ASP A 110 -4.97 13.84 13.17
CA ASP A 110 -6.03 12.84 13.31
C ASP A 110 -5.46 11.43 13.10
N CYS A 111 -5.34 10.67 14.19
CA CYS A 111 -4.75 9.35 14.14
C CYS A 111 -5.63 8.30 13.45
N SER A 112 -6.92 8.57 13.28
CA SER A 112 -7.77 7.72 12.43
C SER A 112 -7.40 7.85 10.96
N MET A 113 -7.09 9.07 10.50
CA MET A 113 -6.59 9.30 9.14
C MET A 113 -5.22 8.66 8.92
N LEU A 114 -4.34 8.64 9.93
CA LEU A 114 -3.06 7.94 9.82
C LEU A 114 -3.25 6.44 9.54
N VAL A 115 -4.26 5.81 10.15
CA VAL A 115 -4.60 4.41 9.85
C VAL A 115 -5.03 4.27 8.40
N GLU A 116 -5.86 5.16 7.88
CA GLU A 116 -6.29 5.13 6.47
C GLU A 116 -5.13 5.35 5.48
N VAL A 117 -4.18 6.23 5.82
CA VAL A 117 -2.95 6.42 5.02
C VAL A 117 -2.13 5.15 5.00
N ARG A 118 -1.96 4.48 6.16
CA ARG A 118 -1.24 3.19 6.26
C ARG A 118 -1.90 2.12 5.41
N GLU A 119 -3.21 1.97 5.51
CA GLU A 119 -3.98 1.00 4.71
C GLU A 119 -3.86 1.29 3.21
N SER A 120 -3.98 2.55 2.81
CA SER A 120 -3.89 2.95 1.39
C SER A 120 -2.48 2.72 0.83
N MET A 121 -1.44 2.98 1.62
CA MET A 121 -0.04 2.70 1.25
C MET A 121 0.24 1.20 1.14
N ALA A 122 -0.26 0.41 2.08
CA ALA A 122 -0.15 -1.05 2.02
C ALA A 122 -0.85 -1.60 0.76
N GLY A 123 -2.08 -1.15 0.49
CA GLY A 123 -2.83 -1.54 -0.70
C GLY A 123 -2.12 -1.16 -2.01
N LEU A 124 -1.49 0.02 -2.06
CA LEU A 124 -0.67 0.45 -3.19
C LEU A 124 0.51 -0.51 -3.46
N VAL A 125 1.25 -0.87 -2.40
CA VAL A 125 2.39 -1.80 -2.51
C VAL A 125 1.91 -3.19 -2.93
N GLU A 126 0.79 -3.67 -2.38
CA GLU A 126 0.20 -4.97 -2.71
C GLU A 126 -0.27 -5.05 -4.17
N ALA A 127 -0.95 -4.01 -4.67
CA ALA A 127 -1.39 -3.94 -6.07
C ALA A 127 -0.18 -4.02 -7.03
N GLN A 128 0.89 -3.30 -6.71
CA GLN A 128 2.12 -3.31 -7.51
C GLN A 128 2.84 -4.66 -7.45
N GLN A 129 2.87 -5.33 -6.30
CA GLN A 129 3.39 -6.69 -6.17
C GLN A 129 2.58 -7.70 -6.98
N ALA A 130 1.25 -7.61 -6.92
CA ALA A 130 0.35 -8.46 -7.69
C ALA A 130 0.55 -8.27 -9.20
N LYS A 131 0.66 -7.03 -9.66
CA LYS A 131 0.98 -6.70 -11.07
C LYS A 131 2.28 -7.33 -11.53
N TRP A 132 3.36 -7.18 -10.76
CA TRP A 132 4.65 -7.78 -11.09
C TRP A 132 4.58 -9.31 -11.19
N ARG A 133 3.93 -9.95 -10.22
CA ARG A 133 3.75 -11.39 -10.20
C ARG A 133 2.99 -11.87 -11.42
N TYR A 134 1.86 -11.23 -11.73
CA TYR A 134 1.05 -11.53 -12.90
C TYR A 134 1.86 -11.43 -14.20
N MET A 135 2.55 -10.31 -14.43
CA MET A 135 3.37 -10.13 -15.63
C MET A 135 4.49 -11.17 -15.74
N MET A 136 5.15 -11.52 -14.64
CA MET A 136 6.19 -12.56 -14.64
C MET A 136 5.63 -13.95 -14.92
N GLU A 137 4.52 -14.33 -14.29
CA GLU A 137 3.86 -15.61 -14.50
C GLU A 137 3.42 -15.80 -15.96
N LYS A 138 2.94 -14.74 -16.63
CA LYS A 138 2.61 -14.78 -18.06
C LYS A 138 3.81 -15.17 -18.92
N ILE A 139 4.97 -14.55 -18.71
CA ILE A 139 6.16 -14.88 -19.50
C ILE A 139 6.66 -16.29 -19.16
N GLN A 140 6.67 -16.66 -17.89
CA GLN A 140 7.09 -18.01 -17.46
C GLN A 140 6.19 -19.09 -18.07
N SER A 141 4.88 -18.88 -18.12
CA SER A 141 3.94 -19.77 -18.81
C SER A 141 4.20 -19.83 -20.31
N ALA A 142 4.51 -18.71 -20.96
CA ALA A 142 4.86 -18.69 -22.38
C ALA A 142 6.22 -19.36 -22.68
N LEU A 143 7.13 -19.37 -21.70
CA LEU A 143 8.44 -20.02 -21.74
C LEU A 143 8.37 -21.53 -21.47
N SER A 144 7.32 -22.05 -20.83
CA SER A 144 7.17 -23.49 -20.59
C SER A 144 6.44 -24.23 -21.72
N GLN A 145 5.81 -23.50 -22.64
CA GLN A 145 5.20 -24.00 -23.88
C GLN A 145 6.25 -24.17 -24.99
#